data_AF-A0A5C1PW75-F1
#
_entry.id   AF-A0A5C1PW75-F1
#
_cell.length_a   1.000
_cell.length_b   1.000
_cell.length_c   1.000
_cell.angle_alpha   90.00
_cell.angle_beta   90.00
_cell.angle_gamma   90.00
#
_symmetry.space_group_name_H-M   'P 1'
#
loop_
_entity.id
_entity.type
_entity.pdbx_description
1 polymer ?
#
loop_
_entity_poly.entity_id
_entity_poly.type
_entity_poly.pdbx_seq_one_letter_code
_entity_poly.pdbx_strand_id
1 'polypeptide(L)'
;MTDLPVDELLTRLRAALGREFGEIRFWGFAVVRPSDRSWRLESVEREGSTLLLGLRDMAGPPLPALLSLDRPIGLTVSAHGLTFERAVRLGFDGHEAWPDADGRHYGLATPRGTGRFEIQGLPALTLQA
;
A
#
# COMPACT_ATOMS: atom_id res chain seq x y z
N MET A 1 -0.69 -6.01 -19.29
CA MET A 1 -0.09 -4.97 -18.42
C MET A 1 1.39 -5.23 -18.36
N THR A 2 2.19 -4.37 -18.98
CA THR A 2 3.65 -4.40 -18.92
C THR A 2 4.09 -3.89 -17.55
N ASP A 3 5.02 -4.60 -16.90
CA ASP A 3 5.73 -4.06 -15.74
C ASP A 3 6.39 -2.74 -16.16
N LEU A 4 6.10 -1.67 -15.43
CA LEU A 4 6.75 -0.39 -15.68
C LEU A 4 8.24 -0.53 -15.32
N PRO A 5 9.16 0.05 -16.11
CA PRO A 5 10.53 0.22 -15.68
C PRO A 5 10.56 0.90 -14.30
N VAL A 6 11.42 0.43 -13.41
CA VAL A 6 11.37 0.89 -12.01
C VAL A 6 11.56 2.40 -11.88
N ASP A 7 12.37 3.01 -12.74
CA ASP A 7 12.58 4.46 -12.73
C ASP A 7 11.30 5.24 -13.08
N GLU A 8 10.49 4.69 -13.99
CA GLU A 8 9.19 5.27 -14.33
C GLU A 8 8.20 5.12 -13.18
N LEU A 9 8.17 3.94 -12.54
CA LEU A 9 7.36 3.68 -11.37
C LEU A 9 7.70 4.68 -10.23
N LEU A 10 8.99 4.85 -9.93
CA LEU A 10 9.44 5.78 -8.90
C LEU A 10 9.11 7.23 -9.26
N THR A 11 9.27 7.62 -10.52
CA THR A 11 8.89 8.95 -11.00
C THR A 11 7.40 9.23 -10.77
N ARG A 12 6.53 8.28 -11.13
CA ARG A 12 5.08 8.42 -10.94
C ARG A 12 4.68 8.50 -9.47
N LEU A 13 5.31 7.71 -8.59
CA LEU A 13 5.07 7.78 -7.15
C LEU A 13 5.59 9.09 -6.55
N ARG A 14 6.75 9.58 -7.00
CA ARG A 14 7.30 10.85 -6.53
C ARG A 14 6.41 12.03 -6.90
N ALA A 15 5.70 11.97 -8.03
CA ALA A 15 4.68 12.97 -8.38
C ALA A 15 3.47 12.96 -7.42
N ALA A 16 3.31 11.91 -6.61
CA ALA A 16 2.26 11.81 -5.60
C ALA A 16 2.72 12.28 -4.19
N LEU A 17 3.98 12.72 -4.03
CA LEU A 17 4.45 13.29 -2.77
C LEU A 17 3.60 14.50 -2.35
N GLY A 18 3.40 14.65 -1.05
CA GLY A 18 2.57 15.70 -0.46
C GLY A 18 1.06 15.43 -0.53
N ARG A 19 0.61 14.39 -1.25
CA ARG A 19 -0.80 13.99 -1.28
C ARG A 19 -1.21 13.32 0.02
N GLU A 20 -2.45 13.58 0.41
CA GLU A 20 -3.11 12.98 1.57
C GLU A 20 -4.01 11.82 1.17
N PHE A 21 -4.10 10.84 2.05
CA PHE A 21 -4.91 9.63 1.91
C PHE A 21 -5.65 9.36 3.23
N GLY A 22 -6.97 9.28 3.18
CA GLY A 22 -7.82 8.92 4.31
C GLY A 22 -8.03 7.41 4.49
N GLU A 23 -7.60 6.59 3.54
CA GLU A 23 -7.86 5.15 3.57
C GLU A 23 -6.74 4.33 2.93
N ILE A 24 -6.39 3.22 3.58
CA ILE A 24 -5.39 2.25 3.13
C ILE A 24 -6.00 0.85 3.20
N ARG A 25 -6.07 0.16 2.05
CA ARG A 25 -6.60 -1.20 1.98
C ARG A 25 -5.63 -2.20 1.38
N PHE A 26 -5.59 -3.40 1.97
CA PHE A 26 -4.89 -4.57 1.42
C PHE A 26 -5.92 -5.56 0.89
N TRP A 27 -5.99 -5.78 -0.43
CA TRP A 27 -7.01 -6.63 -1.07
C TRP A 27 -8.44 -6.34 -0.55
N GLY A 28 -8.77 -5.06 -0.40
CA GLY A 28 -10.07 -4.60 0.12
C GLY A 28 -10.19 -4.53 1.65
N PHE A 29 -9.32 -5.19 2.42
CA PHE A 29 -9.32 -5.08 3.87
C PHE A 29 -8.79 -3.71 4.30
N ALA A 30 -9.61 -2.92 4.99
CA ALA A 30 -9.22 -1.60 5.47
C ALA A 30 -8.26 -1.71 6.67
N VAL A 31 -6.99 -1.42 6.41
CA VAL A 31 -5.94 -1.28 7.43
C VAL A 31 -6.05 0.09 8.09
N VAL A 32 -6.32 1.12 7.29
CA VAL A 32 -6.77 2.43 7.75
C VAL A 32 -8.16 2.64 7.16
N ARG A 33 -9.16 2.83 8.02
CA ARG A 33 -10.54 3.05 7.59
C ARG A 33 -10.77 4.53 7.26
N PRO A 34 -11.75 4.85 6.40
CA PRO A 34 -12.13 6.22 6.13
C PRO A 34 -12.48 6.94 7.43
N SER A 35 -12.09 8.21 7.53
CA SER A 35 -12.35 9.08 8.70
C SER A 35 -11.63 8.70 9.99
N ASP A 36 -10.89 7.59 10.05
CA ASP A 36 -10.10 7.26 11.25
C ASP A 36 -8.87 8.19 11.34
N ARG A 37 -8.08 8.29 10.25
CA ARG A 37 -6.87 9.12 10.16
C ARG A 37 -6.59 9.56 8.71
N SER A 38 -5.92 10.70 8.54
CA SER A 38 -5.35 11.13 7.25
C SER A 38 -3.83 10.95 7.28
N TRP A 39 -3.28 10.44 6.19
CA TRP A 39 -1.86 10.17 6.02
C TRP A 39 -1.33 10.91 4.81
N ARG A 40 -0.23 11.65 4.98
CA ARG A 40 0.43 12.34 3.86
C ARG A 40 1.66 11.57 3.40
N LEU A 41 1.81 11.36 2.10
CA LEU A 41 2.99 10.72 1.54
C LEU A 41 4.17 11.71 1.50
N GLU A 42 5.23 11.42 2.23
CA GLU A 42 6.41 12.30 2.40
C GLU A 42 7.65 11.78 1.68
N SER A 43 7.80 10.45 1.60
CA SER A 43 8.98 9.85 0.97
C SER A 43 8.62 8.60 0.17
N VAL A 44 9.43 8.35 -0.85
CA VAL A 44 9.37 7.15 -1.69
C VAL A 44 10.79 6.67 -1.88
N GLU A 45 11.08 5.51 -1.31
CA GLU A 45 12.38 4.86 -1.36
C GLU A 45 12.25 3.45 -1.93
N ARG A 46 13.39 2.90 -2.34
CA ARG A 46 13.47 1.54 -2.86
C ARG A 46 14.64 0.83 -2.21
N GLU A 47 14.37 -0.34 -1.67
CA GLU A 47 15.37 -1.25 -1.12
C GLU A 47 15.24 -2.60 -1.84
N GLY A 48 16.16 -2.87 -2.79
CA GLY A 48 16.10 -4.07 -3.62
C GLY A 48 14.81 -4.14 -4.44
N SER A 49 13.93 -5.11 -4.12
CA SER A 49 12.62 -5.28 -4.76
C SER A 49 11.46 -4.63 -3.99
N THR A 50 11.74 -4.06 -2.83
CA THR A 50 10.75 -3.46 -1.95
C THR A 50 10.67 -1.95 -2.20
N LEU A 51 9.45 -1.45 -2.35
CA LEU A 51 9.16 -0.02 -2.26
C LEU A 51 8.77 0.34 -0.83
N LEU A 52 9.30 1.46 -0.38
CA LEU A 52 9.05 2.00 0.96
C LEU A 52 8.41 3.37 0.80
N LEU A 53 7.16 3.50 1.27
CA LEU A 53 6.40 4.74 1.26
C LEU A 53 6.35 5.29 2.68
N GLY A 54 7.00 6.44 2.90
CA GLY A 54 6.94 7.13 4.18
C GLY A 54 5.66 7.96 4.28
N LEU A 55 4.80 7.61 5.23
CA LEU A 55 3.52 8.24 5.47
C LEU A 55 3.55 8.99 6.80
N ARG A 56 3.15 10.26 6.80
CA ARG A 56 3.02 11.07 8.02
C ARG A 56 1.57 11.11 8.47
N ASP A 57 1.31 10.74 9.72
CA ASP A 57 0.02 10.92 10.36
C ASP A 57 -0.29 12.42 10.51
N MET A 58 -1.42 12.88 9.97
CA MET A 58 -1.83 14.29 10.03
C MET A 58 -2.45 14.68 11.37
N ALA A 59 -2.91 13.70 12.16
CA ALA A 59 -3.46 13.92 13.50
C ALA A 59 -2.49 13.55 14.63
N GLY A 60 -1.42 12.81 14.30
CA GLY A 60 -0.45 12.28 15.25
C GLY A 60 0.84 13.10 15.37
N PRO A 61 1.77 12.64 16.25
CA PRO A 61 3.14 13.13 16.26
C PRO A 61 3.81 12.94 14.89
N PRO A 62 4.83 13.74 14.54
CA PRO A 62 5.43 13.77 13.20
C PRO A 62 6.28 12.54 12.84
N LEU A 63 6.08 11.39 13.49
CA LEU A 63 6.81 10.17 13.20
C LEU A 63 6.26 9.52 11.93
N PRO A 64 7.10 9.28 10.91
CA PRO A 64 6.66 8.63 9.68
C PRO A 64 6.36 7.15 9.97
N ALA A 65 5.17 6.70 9.57
CA ALA A 65 4.87 5.28 9.42
C ALA A 65 5.35 4.80 8.05
N LEU A 66 5.81 3.56 7.98
CA LEU A 66 6.35 2.98 6.76
C LEU A 66 5.35 2.01 6.15
N LEU A 67 4.93 2.27 4.92
CA LEU A 67 4.18 1.32 4.09
C LEU A 67 5.15 0.62 3.13
N SER A 68 5.34 -0.68 3.31
CA SER A 68 6.23 -1.50 2.49
C SER A 68 5.46 -2.31 1.45
N LEU A 69 6.02 -2.42 0.25
CA LEU A 69 5.46 -3.21 -0.85
C LEU A 69 6.58 -4.02 -1.52
N ASP A 70 6.61 -5.35 -1.36
CA ASP A 70 7.57 -6.22 -2.08
C ASP A 70 7.05 -6.58 -3.47
N ARG A 71 7.88 -6.36 -4.48
CA ARG A 71 7.60 -6.63 -5.91
C ARG A 71 6.20 -6.16 -6.34
N PRO A 72 5.88 -4.88 -6.16
CA PRO A 72 4.58 -4.36 -6.56
C PRO A 72 4.49 -4.22 -8.08
N ILE A 73 3.29 -4.44 -8.62
CA ILE A 73 2.99 -4.43 -10.06
C ILE A 73 1.71 -3.63 -10.30
N GLY A 74 1.66 -2.94 -11.44
CA GLY A 74 0.44 -2.28 -11.92
C GLY A 74 0.10 -1.01 -11.15
N LEU A 75 1.06 -0.09 -11.02
CA LEU A 75 0.79 1.22 -10.42
C LEU A 75 -0.17 2.04 -11.29
N THR A 76 -1.29 2.45 -10.70
CA THR A 76 -2.17 3.51 -11.20
C THR A 76 -2.13 4.69 -10.24
N VAL A 77 -1.89 5.88 -10.78
CA VAL A 77 -1.97 7.15 -10.05
C VAL A 77 -3.12 7.95 -10.65
N SER A 78 -4.11 8.31 -9.83
CA SER A 78 -5.26 9.11 -10.26
C SER A 78 -5.51 10.25 -9.28
N ALA A 79 -6.47 11.12 -9.58
CA ALA A 79 -6.94 12.14 -8.64
C ALA A 79 -7.49 11.53 -7.34
N HIS A 80 -8.03 10.31 -7.40
CA HIS A 80 -8.66 9.63 -6.27
C HIS A 80 -7.68 8.85 -5.39
N GLY A 81 -6.47 8.58 -5.86
CA GLY A 81 -5.53 7.81 -5.06
C GLY A 81 -4.35 7.20 -5.81
N LEU A 82 -3.76 6.21 -5.14
CA LEU A 82 -2.77 5.29 -5.68
C LEU A 82 -3.31 3.86 -5.60
N THR A 83 -3.05 3.07 -6.62
CA THR A 83 -3.45 1.66 -6.67
C THR A 83 -2.30 0.82 -7.20
N PHE A 84 -2.05 -0.32 -6.55
CA PHE A 84 -1.20 -1.37 -7.08
C PHE A 84 -2.01 -2.65 -7.22
N GLU A 85 -2.06 -3.18 -8.42
CA GLU A 85 -2.84 -4.37 -8.74
C GLU A 85 -2.33 -5.61 -8.00
N ARG A 86 -1.00 -5.75 -7.89
CA ARG A 86 -0.38 -6.93 -7.26
C ARG A 86 0.83 -6.54 -6.42
N ALA A 87 1.10 -7.35 -5.39
CA ALA A 87 2.33 -7.33 -4.59
C ALA A 87 2.55 -8.72 -4.00
N VAL A 88 3.79 -9.06 -3.64
CA VAL A 88 4.09 -10.32 -2.94
C VAL A 88 3.93 -10.17 -1.44
N ARG A 89 4.17 -8.97 -0.91
CA ARG A 89 3.94 -8.66 0.50
C ARG A 89 3.67 -7.19 0.69
N LEU A 90 2.75 -6.88 1.58
CA LEU A 90 2.43 -5.53 2.04
C LEU A 90 2.65 -5.47 3.55
N GLY A 91 3.12 -4.33 4.05
CA GLY A 91 3.28 -4.10 5.48
C GLY A 91 2.99 -2.66 5.86
N PHE A 92 2.22 -2.45 6.94
CA PHE A 92 1.93 -1.12 7.47
C PHE A 92 1.44 -1.20 8.93
N ASP A 93 2.01 -0.42 9.83
CA ASP A 93 1.55 -0.27 11.23
C ASP A 93 1.28 -1.61 11.97
N GLY A 94 2.18 -2.58 11.80
CA GLY A 94 2.05 -3.91 12.41
C GLY A 94 1.06 -4.85 11.70
N HIS A 95 0.45 -4.41 10.60
CA HIS A 95 -0.28 -5.26 9.67
C HIS A 95 0.63 -5.74 8.55
N GLU A 96 0.46 -6.99 8.14
CA GLU A 96 1.11 -7.54 6.95
C GLU A 96 0.14 -8.38 6.14
N ALA A 97 0.25 -8.36 4.82
CA ALA A 97 -0.56 -9.20 3.95
C ALA A 97 0.26 -9.78 2.79
N TRP A 98 -0.08 -10.98 2.35
CA TRP A 98 0.59 -11.69 1.27
C TRP A 98 -0.41 -12.59 0.52
N PRO A 99 -0.34 -12.69 -0.82
CA PRO A 99 -1.15 -13.64 -1.55
C PRO A 99 -0.65 -15.07 -1.29
N ASP A 100 -1.58 -16.01 -1.22
CA ASP A 100 -1.24 -17.43 -1.18
C ASP A 100 -0.75 -17.91 -2.55
N ALA A 101 -0.14 -19.10 -2.56
CA ALA A 101 0.36 -19.74 -3.79
C ALA A 101 -0.73 -19.97 -4.85
N ASP A 102 -2.00 -20.06 -4.44
CA ASP A 102 -3.14 -20.24 -5.35
C ASP A 102 -3.56 -18.93 -6.06
N GLY A 103 -3.08 -17.77 -5.59
CA GLY A 103 -3.45 -16.45 -6.10
C GLY A 103 -4.93 -16.09 -5.92
N ARG A 104 -5.69 -16.89 -5.17
CA ARG A 104 -7.13 -16.72 -4.89
C ARG A 104 -7.40 -16.25 -3.48
N HIS A 105 -6.47 -16.51 -2.56
CA HIS A 105 -6.55 -16.06 -1.19
C HIS A 105 -5.36 -15.20 -0.83
N TYR A 106 -5.50 -14.41 0.23
CA TYR A 106 -4.38 -13.75 0.88
C TYR A 106 -4.41 -14.03 2.38
N GLY A 107 -3.22 -14.17 2.95
CA GLY A 107 -3.00 -14.10 4.38
C GLY A 107 -2.95 -12.65 4.83
N LEU A 108 -3.50 -12.38 6.02
CA LEU A 108 -3.42 -11.09 6.70
C LEU A 108 -3.01 -11.33 8.15
N ALA A 109 -1.85 -10.82 8.54
CA ALA A 109 -1.44 -10.71 9.92
C ALA A 109 -1.79 -9.32 10.45
N THR A 110 -2.30 -9.28 11.68
CA THR A 110 -2.56 -8.07 12.45
C THR A 110 -2.00 -8.26 13.86
N PRO A 111 -1.88 -7.20 14.68
CA PRO A 111 -1.50 -7.35 16.09
C PRO A 111 -2.42 -8.28 16.91
N ARG A 112 -3.63 -8.56 16.42
CA ARG A 112 -4.63 -9.39 17.10
C ARG A 112 -4.65 -10.84 16.61
N GLY A 113 -3.89 -11.18 15.58
CA GLY A 113 -3.85 -12.53 15.01
C GLY A 113 -3.79 -12.54 13.49
N THR A 114 -3.84 -13.74 12.92
CA THR A 114 -3.76 -13.97 11.48
C THR A 114 -5.09 -14.50 10.93
N GLY A 115 -5.39 -14.14 9.69
CA GLY A 115 -6.57 -14.59 8.96
C GLY A 115 -6.24 -14.88 7.51
N ARG A 116 -7.16 -15.58 6.84
CA ARG A 116 -7.07 -15.95 5.43
C ARG A 116 -8.37 -15.56 4.74
N PHE A 117 -8.28 -14.81 3.65
CA PHE A 117 -9.43 -14.19 2.99
C PHE A 117 -9.34 -14.38 1.47
N GLU A 118 -10.48 -14.32 0.79
CA GLU A 118 -10.54 -14.42 -0.67
C GLU A 118 -10.13 -13.10 -1.35
N ILE A 119 -9.35 -13.19 -2.42
CA ILE A 119 -9.02 -12.10 -3.32
C ILE A 119 -10.19 -11.95 -4.30
N GLN A 120 -11.12 -11.05 -3.99
CA GLN A 120 -12.34 -10.80 -4.78
C GLN A 120 -12.09 -9.93 -6.03
N GLY A 121 -10.99 -10.18 -6.74
CA GLY A 121 -10.54 -9.36 -7.86
C GLY A 121 -10.10 -7.94 -7.47
N LEU A 122 -9.87 -7.70 -6.18
CA LEU A 122 -9.47 -6.39 -5.66
C LEU A 122 -7.96 -6.17 -5.81
N PRO A 123 -7.52 -4.92 -6.02
CA PRO A 123 -6.10 -4.59 -6.08
C PRO A 123 -5.40 -4.96 -4.76
N ALA A 124 -4.11 -5.30 -4.86
CA ALA A 124 -3.30 -5.58 -3.69
C ALA A 124 -3.26 -4.40 -2.71
N LEU A 125 -3.04 -3.18 -3.21
CA LEU A 125 -3.04 -1.97 -2.39
C LEU A 125 -3.90 -0.88 -3.02
N THR A 126 -4.72 -0.21 -2.20
CA THR A 126 -5.31 1.09 -2.52
C THR A 126 -5.03 2.10 -1.42
N LEU A 127 -4.55 3.27 -1.81
CA LEU A 127 -4.44 4.49 -0.99
C LEU A 127 -5.45 5.49 -1.55
N GLN A 128 -6.52 5.78 -0.82
CA GLN A 128 -7.60 6.66 -1.28
C GLN A 128 -7.57 7.99 -0.53
N ALA A 129 -7.82 9.08 -1.26
CA ALA A 129 -7.91 10.43 -0.72
C ALA A 129 -9.08 10.58 0.26
#